data_AF-A0A6G6VZY9-F1
#
_entry.id   AF-A0A6G6VZY9-F1
#
_cell.length_a   1.000
_cell.length_b   1.000
_cell.length_c   1.000
_cell.angle_alpha   90.00
_cell.angle_beta   90.00
_cell.angle_gamma   90.00
#
_symmetry.space_group_name_H-M   'P 1'
#
loop_
_entity.id
_entity.type
_entity.pdbx_description
1 polymer ?
#
loop_
_entity_poly.entity_id
_entity_poly.type
_entity_poly.pdbx_seq_one_letter_code
_entity_poly.pdbx_strand_id
1 'polypeptide(L)'
;MGKQGKSLEPHPTGAGVLIVRNPQSGRDVIRRDPGGLIGERLPEARVHELLEGELLSDVVARAIEGEDPPTVLGILGGDGSVSRMAHLARQHGLPLLVLPGGTFNHFARAVGLESVDAAIDALVAGEGMPVTAAEVCADDGEPVTVLNAVSVGTYPQVIAEREDRMDDMGKWFGGVAATWRALRDATPVVIGRDGRHAKVWSVFVSVGRNAPDRVAMMQRQTIHDDLLDVRIHHARGSRLRAVASLAFGRKTTAILRAVRLMPPDSDVERLVVRELTLSVRAADGGPSIYVHDGELEEETPRGYVLRCIVVPEALRVYAPGAARE
;
A
#
# COMPACT_ATOMS: atom_id res chain seq x y z
N MET A 1 -15.81 -22.67 11.50
CA MET A 1 -15.23 -22.38 12.83
C MET A 1 -14.65 -20.97 12.76
N GLY A 2 -15.36 -19.99 13.31
CA GLY A 2 -15.04 -18.56 13.15
C GLY A 2 -13.70 -18.23 13.80
N LYS A 3 -12.82 -17.56 13.05
CA LYS A 3 -11.64 -16.90 13.63
C LYS A 3 -12.18 -15.75 14.49
N GLN A 4 -12.31 -15.98 15.79
CA GLN A 4 -12.64 -14.95 16.76
C GLN A 4 -11.64 -13.80 16.59
N GLY A 5 -12.13 -12.57 16.41
CA GLY A 5 -11.30 -11.38 16.54
C GLY A 5 -10.62 -11.43 17.91
N LYS A 6 -9.29 -11.40 17.95
CA LYS A 6 -8.55 -11.34 19.21
C LYS A 6 -8.83 -9.97 19.82
N SER A 7 -9.49 -9.93 20.97
CA SER A 7 -9.68 -8.70 21.74
C SER A 7 -8.33 -8.03 22.02
N LEU A 8 -8.26 -6.73 21.78
CA LEU A 8 -7.20 -5.83 22.19
C LEU A 8 -7.57 -5.20 23.53
N GLU A 9 -6.60 -4.54 24.16
CA GLU A 9 -6.89 -3.76 25.37
C GLU A 9 -7.82 -2.59 25.02
N PRO A 10 -8.93 -2.38 25.74
CA PRO A 10 -9.81 -1.24 25.49
C PRO A 10 -9.20 0.06 26.03
N HIS A 11 -9.29 1.14 25.26
CA HIS A 11 -8.84 2.49 25.66
C HIS A 11 -10.01 3.48 25.66
N PRO A 12 -10.93 3.43 26.66
CA PRO A 12 -12.17 4.18 26.64
C PRO A 12 -11.99 5.70 26.67
N THR A 13 -10.89 6.19 27.24
CA THR A 13 -10.55 7.62 27.32
C THR A 13 -9.35 8.01 26.46
N GLY A 14 -8.70 7.04 25.80
CA GLY A 14 -7.49 7.25 25.02
C GLY A 14 -6.18 7.25 25.81
N ALA A 15 -6.19 6.96 27.12
CA ALA A 15 -4.96 6.83 27.91
C ALA A 15 -4.00 5.80 27.27
N GLY A 16 -2.71 6.16 27.16
CA GLY A 16 -1.69 5.34 26.51
C GLY A 16 -1.70 5.38 24.97
N VAL A 17 -2.62 6.11 24.34
CA VAL A 17 -2.71 6.22 22.87
C VAL A 17 -1.98 7.48 22.38
N LEU A 18 -1.04 7.30 21.46
CA LEU A 18 -0.45 8.40 20.68
C LEU A 18 -1.15 8.49 19.33
N ILE A 19 -1.80 9.60 19.01
CA ILE A 19 -2.41 9.85 17.70
C ILE A 19 -1.61 10.92 16.99
N VAL A 20 -0.96 10.56 15.88
CA VAL A 20 -0.31 11.55 15.01
C VAL A 20 -1.29 11.99 13.92
N ARG A 21 -1.44 13.29 13.72
CA ARG A 21 -2.25 13.87 12.64
C ARG A 21 -1.34 14.39 11.55
N ASN A 22 -1.56 13.96 10.31
CA ASN A 22 -0.87 14.54 9.15
C ASN A 22 -1.81 15.56 8.44
N PRO A 23 -1.63 16.88 8.65
CA PRO A 23 -2.49 17.91 8.05
C PRO A 23 -2.33 18.06 6.53
N GLN A 24 -1.32 17.42 5.93
CA GLN A 24 -1.14 17.40 4.48
C GLN A 24 -2.01 16.32 3.79
N SER A 25 -2.54 15.36 4.54
CA SER A 25 -3.42 14.31 3.99
C SER A 25 -4.83 14.85 3.69
N GLY A 26 -5.38 14.55 2.52
CA GLY A 26 -6.81 14.75 2.21
C GLY A 26 -7.25 16.20 1.94
N ARG A 27 -6.32 17.10 1.57
CA ARG A 27 -6.59 18.52 1.28
C ARG A 27 -7.63 18.76 0.18
N ASP A 28 -7.84 17.79 -0.71
CA ASP A 28 -8.76 17.89 -1.85
C ASP A 28 -10.22 17.54 -1.51
N VAL A 29 -10.51 17.14 -0.25
CA VAL A 29 -11.86 16.79 0.19
C VAL A 29 -12.27 17.68 1.35
N ILE A 30 -13.35 18.45 1.18
CA ILE A 30 -13.96 19.20 2.28
C ILE A 30 -14.56 18.19 3.27
N ARG A 31 -13.86 17.93 4.37
CA ARG A 31 -14.34 17.14 5.51
C ARG A 31 -14.32 17.99 6.77
N ARG A 32 -15.24 17.68 7.70
CA ARG A 32 -15.24 18.26 9.04
C ARG A 32 -13.96 17.79 9.74
N ASP A 33 -13.22 18.73 10.33
CA ASP A 33 -12.00 18.40 11.09
C ASP A 33 -12.35 17.45 12.24
N PRO A 34 -11.84 16.20 12.25
CA PRO A 34 -12.12 15.24 13.32
C PRO A 34 -11.38 15.56 14.61
N GLY A 35 -10.50 16.57 14.67
CA GLY A 35 -9.76 16.92 15.88
C GLY A 35 -10.65 17.18 17.10
N GLY A 36 -11.78 17.86 16.92
CA GLY A 36 -12.76 18.08 17.99
C GLY A 36 -13.40 16.79 18.52
N LEU A 37 -13.72 15.86 17.61
CA LEU A 37 -14.28 14.55 17.97
C LEU A 37 -13.27 13.70 18.76
N ILE A 38 -11.99 13.71 18.34
CA ILE A 38 -10.93 12.98 19.04
C ILE A 38 -10.77 13.53 20.46
N GLY A 39 -10.72 14.86 20.62
CA GLY A 39 -10.59 15.47 21.95
C GLY A 39 -11.80 15.21 22.86
N GLU A 40 -13.00 15.14 22.32
CA GLU A 40 -14.23 14.83 23.07
C GLU A 40 -14.29 13.36 23.50
N ARG A 41 -13.97 12.44 22.58
CA ARG A 41 -14.13 10.99 22.79
C ARG A 41 -12.92 10.33 23.45
N LEU A 42 -11.73 10.90 23.26
CA LEU A 42 -10.45 10.37 23.74
C LEU A 42 -9.65 11.48 24.46
N PRO A 43 -10.18 12.03 25.58
CA PRO A 43 -9.60 13.19 26.26
C PRO A 43 -8.19 12.96 26.83
N GLU A 44 -7.79 11.70 27.03
CA GLU A 44 -6.46 11.33 27.55
C GLU A 44 -5.50 10.86 26.44
N ALA A 45 -5.95 10.83 25.17
CA ALA A 45 -5.06 10.54 24.06
C ALA A 45 -4.08 11.69 23.83
N ARG A 46 -2.81 11.34 23.59
CA ARG A 46 -1.80 12.32 23.16
C ARG A 46 -1.95 12.54 21.67
N VAL A 47 -2.41 13.71 21.27
CA VAL A 47 -2.55 14.08 19.86
C VAL A 47 -1.38 14.96 19.45
N HIS A 48 -0.58 14.51 18.48
CA HIS A 48 0.53 15.26 17.90
C HIS A 48 0.19 15.67 16.47
N GLU A 49 0.23 16.96 16.16
CA GLU A 49 0.10 17.43 14.79
C GLU A 49 1.47 17.47 14.12
N LEU A 50 1.63 16.73 13.03
CA LEU A 50 2.90 16.65 12.31
C LEU A 50 3.19 17.99 11.64
N LEU A 51 4.30 18.62 12.04
CA LEU A 51 4.73 19.90 11.49
C LEU A 51 5.43 19.71 10.14
N GLU A 52 5.50 20.78 9.36
CA GLU A 52 6.25 20.77 8.09
C GLU A 52 7.72 20.45 8.35
N GLY A 53 8.25 19.44 7.64
CA GLY A 53 9.62 18.94 7.80
C GLY A 53 9.83 18.00 8.99
N GLU A 54 8.82 17.77 9.82
CA GLU A 54 8.90 16.78 10.90
C GLU A 54 8.67 15.36 10.38
N LEU A 55 9.54 14.43 10.77
CA LEU A 55 9.43 13.03 10.41
C LEU A 55 8.53 12.30 11.40
N LEU A 56 7.61 11.49 10.88
CA LEU A 56 6.74 10.64 11.70
C LEU A 56 7.54 9.69 12.60
N SER A 57 8.65 9.15 12.09
CA SER A 57 9.58 8.30 12.83
C SER A 57 10.13 8.99 14.06
N ASP A 58 10.49 10.26 13.95
CA ASP A 58 11.11 11.01 15.05
C ASP A 58 10.09 11.30 16.16
N VAL A 59 8.85 11.61 15.78
CA VAL A 59 7.74 11.79 16.74
C VAL A 59 7.50 10.50 17.52
N VAL A 60 7.42 9.37 16.82
CA VAL A 60 7.19 8.08 17.46
C VAL A 60 8.37 7.67 18.34
N ALA A 61 9.60 7.81 17.87
CA ALA A 61 10.81 7.50 18.64
C ALA A 61 10.86 8.30 19.94
N ARG A 62 10.66 9.62 19.88
CA ARG A 62 10.63 10.48 21.08
C ARG A 62 9.52 10.08 22.05
N ALA A 63 8.34 9.70 21.55
CA ALA A 63 7.24 9.28 22.40
C ALA A 63 7.51 7.95 23.11
N ILE A 64 8.19 7.01 22.44
CA ILE A 64 8.55 5.70 22.98
C ILE A 64 9.69 5.78 23.99
N GLU A 65 10.64 6.70 23.79
CA GLU A 65 11.77 6.93 24.71
C GLU A 65 11.39 7.82 25.92
N GLY A 66 10.20 8.40 25.92
CA GLY A 66 9.72 9.28 26.99
C GLY A 66 9.33 8.57 28.29
N GLU A 67 9.01 9.35 29.32
CA GLU A 67 8.64 8.85 30.66
C GLU A 67 7.31 8.07 30.68
N ASP A 68 6.42 8.36 29.72
CA ASP A 68 5.12 7.70 29.55
C ASP A 68 5.00 7.19 28.09
N PRO A 69 5.57 6.02 27.77
CA PRO A 69 5.55 5.49 26.40
C PRO A 69 4.14 5.04 25.98
N PRO A 70 3.73 5.26 24.72
CA PRO A 70 2.41 4.83 24.26
C PRO A 70 2.33 3.31 24.16
N THR A 71 1.16 2.77 24.47
CA THR A 71 0.81 1.35 24.25
C THR A 71 0.06 1.14 22.94
N VAL A 72 -0.39 2.22 22.28
CA VAL A 72 -1.05 2.19 20.97
C VAL A 72 -0.53 3.35 20.12
N LEU A 73 -0.20 3.05 18.85
CA LEU A 73 0.11 4.07 17.86
C LEU A 73 -1.09 4.31 16.94
N GLY A 74 -1.48 5.56 16.80
CA GLY A 74 -2.61 6.02 16.01
C GLY A 74 -2.19 7.01 14.94
N ILE A 75 -2.83 6.95 13.77
CA ILE A 75 -2.59 7.89 12.67
C ILE A 75 -3.91 8.39 12.09
N LEU A 76 -4.04 9.71 12.02
CA LEU A 76 -5.07 10.40 11.24
C LEU A 76 -4.44 10.89 9.93
N GLY A 77 -4.73 10.20 8.83
CA GLY A 77 -4.16 10.51 7.52
C GLY A 77 -4.63 9.60 6.39
N GLY A 78 -4.02 9.76 5.22
CA GLY A 78 -4.22 8.88 4.06
C GLY A 78 -3.35 7.63 4.06
N ASP A 79 -3.43 6.84 2.98
CA ASP A 79 -2.78 5.53 2.86
C ASP A 79 -1.26 5.56 3.07
N GLY A 80 -0.55 6.57 2.54
CA GLY A 80 0.89 6.74 2.79
C GLY A 80 1.25 6.99 4.26
N SER A 81 0.45 7.78 4.97
CA SER A 81 0.64 8.01 6.41
C SER A 81 0.35 6.74 7.22
N VAL A 82 -0.68 5.99 6.81
CA VAL A 82 -1.04 4.70 7.41
C VAL A 82 0.06 3.67 7.20
N SER A 83 0.64 3.57 6.00
CA SER A 83 1.76 2.67 5.70
C SER A 83 2.97 2.95 6.60
N ARG A 84 3.38 4.22 6.71
CA ARG A 84 4.49 4.63 7.59
C ARG A 84 4.22 4.34 9.06
N MET A 85 3.03 4.66 9.56
CA MET A 85 2.69 4.35 10.96
C MET A 85 2.61 2.84 11.20
N ALA A 86 2.13 2.06 10.24
CA ALA A 86 2.08 0.61 10.34
C ALA A 86 3.49 -0.01 10.39
N HIS A 87 4.45 0.53 9.63
CA HIS A 87 5.85 0.12 9.75
C HIS A 87 6.39 0.35 11.17
N LEU A 88 6.18 1.55 11.72
CA LEU A 88 6.61 1.90 13.09
C LEU A 88 5.89 1.05 14.16
N ALA A 89 4.58 0.86 14.03
CA ALA A 89 3.79 0.02 14.94
C ALA A 89 4.32 -1.43 14.96
N ARG A 90 4.64 -2.00 13.79
CA ARG A 90 5.27 -3.32 13.71
C ARG A 90 6.66 -3.32 14.34
N GLN A 91 7.50 -2.33 14.03
CA GLN A 91 8.86 -2.22 14.55
C GLN A 91 8.89 -2.20 16.09
N HIS A 92 7.92 -1.51 16.70
CA HIS A 92 7.81 -1.40 18.16
C HIS A 92 6.88 -2.43 18.81
N GLY A 93 6.26 -3.32 18.02
CA GLY A 93 5.34 -4.35 18.52
C GLY A 93 4.03 -3.79 19.12
N LEU A 94 3.60 -2.60 18.70
CA LEU A 94 2.42 -1.91 19.23
C LEU A 94 1.20 -2.11 18.32
N PRO A 95 -0.03 -2.22 18.87
CA PRO A 95 -1.26 -2.15 18.10
C PRO A 95 -1.40 -0.81 17.35
N LEU A 96 -2.06 -0.87 16.19
CA LEU A 96 -2.29 0.26 15.31
C LEU A 96 -3.75 0.71 15.36
N LEU A 97 -3.97 2.02 15.54
CA LEU A 97 -5.24 2.70 15.35
C LEU A 97 -5.20 3.50 14.04
N VAL A 98 -6.11 3.21 13.10
CA VAL A 98 -6.20 3.95 11.83
C VAL A 98 -7.42 4.86 11.85
N LEU A 99 -7.20 6.16 11.76
CA LEU A 99 -8.26 7.16 11.64
C LEU A 99 -8.30 7.64 10.18
N PRO A 100 -9.34 7.29 9.39
CA PRO A 100 -9.36 7.55 7.96
C PRO A 100 -9.42 9.05 7.66
N GLY A 101 -8.30 9.63 7.21
CA GLY A 101 -8.15 11.07 6.94
C GLY A 101 -7.86 11.43 5.47
N GLY A 102 -7.54 10.45 4.61
CA GLY A 102 -7.21 10.67 3.20
C GLY A 102 -8.39 10.55 2.24
N THR A 103 -8.13 10.77 0.95
CA THR A 103 -9.15 10.73 -0.10
C THR A 103 -9.71 9.31 -0.29
N PHE A 104 -8.83 8.33 -0.42
CA PHE A 104 -9.21 6.96 -0.80
C PHE A 104 -9.29 5.96 0.37
N ASN A 105 -8.42 6.10 1.38
CA ASN A 105 -8.40 5.30 2.62
C ASN A 105 -8.50 3.78 2.37
N HIS A 106 -7.73 3.27 1.39
CA HIS A 106 -7.81 1.89 0.95
C HIS A 106 -7.58 0.89 2.07
N PHE A 107 -6.54 1.08 2.89
CA PHE A 107 -6.27 0.17 3.99
C PHE A 107 -7.36 0.19 5.06
N ALA A 108 -7.80 1.39 5.46
CA ALA A 108 -8.86 1.55 6.46
C ALA A 108 -10.16 0.83 6.02
N ARG A 109 -10.57 1.03 4.76
CA ARG A 109 -11.74 0.33 4.20
C ARG A 109 -11.57 -1.18 4.16
N ALA A 110 -10.37 -1.67 3.86
CA ALA A 110 -10.09 -3.11 3.82
C ALA A 110 -10.22 -3.77 5.19
N VAL A 111 -9.98 -3.04 6.28
CA VAL A 111 -10.20 -3.52 7.66
C VAL A 111 -11.56 -3.12 8.23
N GLY A 112 -12.48 -2.58 7.42
CA GLY A 112 -13.84 -2.22 7.85
C GLY A 112 -13.96 -0.88 8.57
N LEU A 113 -12.94 -0.02 8.50
CA LEU A 113 -12.95 1.33 9.07
C LEU A 113 -13.47 2.35 8.05
N GLU A 114 -14.76 2.63 8.14
CA GLU A 114 -15.44 3.57 7.23
C GLU A 114 -15.42 5.02 7.73
N SER A 115 -15.20 5.24 9.02
CA SER A 115 -15.19 6.56 9.66
C SER A 115 -14.22 6.63 10.85
N VAL A 116 -13.93 7.86 11.29
CA VAL A 116 -13.17 8.12 12.53
C VAL A 116 -13.95 7.61 13.74
N ASP A 117 -15.26 7.79 13.79
CA ASP A 117 -16.12 7.24 14.85
C ASP A 117 -15.98 5.72 14.98
N ALA A 118 -16.04 4.98 13.87
CA ALA A 118 -15.93 3.52 13.89
C ALA A 118 -14.56 3.05 14.43
N ALA A 119 -13.49 3.78 14.12
CA ALA A 119 -12.16 3.50 14.64
C ALA A 119 -12.07 3.76 16.16
N ILE A 120 -12.66 4.86 16.63
CA ILE A 120 -12.72 5.19 18.06
C ILE A 120 -13.59 4.17 18.80
N ASP A 121 -14.73 3.77 18.25
CA ASP A 121 -15.61 2.78 18.86
C ASP A 121 -14.90 1.42 19.01
N ALA A 122 -14.15 0.98 17.99
CA ALA A 122 -13.34 -0.23 18.07
C ALA A 122 -12.24 -0.13 19.14
N LEU A 123 -11.56 1.03 19.25
CA LEU A 123 -10.56 1.29 20.28
C LEU A 123 -11.15 1.24 21.70
N VAL A 124 -12.30 1.91 21.90
CA VAL A 124 -13.01 1.96 23.18
C VAL A 124 -13.48 0.56 23.59
N ALA A 125 -13.96 -0.23 22.63
CA ALA A 125 -14.44 -1.59 22.86
C ALA A 125 -13.31 -2.64 22.99
N GLY A 126 -12.06 -2.29 22.65
CA GLY A 126 -10.97 -3.26 22.57
C GLY A 126 -11.16 -4.27 21.44
N GLU A 127 -11.83 -3.87 20.36
CA GLU A 127 -12.05 -4.69 19.18
C GLU A 127 -10.89 -4.51 18.19
N GLY A 128 -10.32 -5.64 17.77
CA GLY A 128 -9.27 -5.62 16.78
C GLY A 128 -9.06 -6.96 16.10
N MET A 129 -8.22 -6.91 15.07
CA MET A 129 -7.92 -8.06 14.23
C MET A 129 -6.44 -8.11 13.88
N PRO A 130 -5.87 -9.32 13.73
CA PRO A 130 -4.55 -9.48 13.17
C PRO A 130 -4.59 -9.17 11.66
N VAL A 131 -3.58 -8.47 11.17
CA VAL A 131 -3.44 -8.11 9.76
C VAL A 131 -2.14 -8.69 9.22
N THR A 132 -2.24 -9.38 8.08
CA THR A 132 -1.08 -9.83 7.31
C THR A 132 -0.49 -8.63 6.55
N ALA A 133 0.84 -8.56 6.53
CA ALA A 133 1.63 -7.58 5.77
C ALA A 133 2.77 -8.30 5.02
N ALA A 134 3.51 -7.59 4.18
CA ALA A 134 4.79 -8.06 3.67
C ALA A 134 5.96 -7.32 4.32
N GLU A 135 7.08 -7.99 4.43
CA GLU A 135 8.38 -7.40 4.68
C GLU A 135 9.18 -7.39 3.38
N VAL A 136 9.78 -6.24 3.07
CA VAL A 136 10.48 -6.00 1.81
C VAL A 136 11.86 -5.46 2.13
N CYS A 137 12.89 -6.06 1.55
CA CYS A 137 14.27 -5.67 1.77
C CYS A 137 14.98 -5.61 0.41
N ALA A 138 15.72 -4.53 0.19
CA ALA A 138 16.59 -4.38 -0.97
C ALA A 138 18.05 -4.54 -0.52
N ASP A 139 18.74 -5.53 -1.11
CA ASP A 139 20.10 -5.94 -0.73
C ASP A 139 20.22 -6.21 0.79
N ASP A 140 21.14 -5.53 1.46
CA ASP A 140 21.36 -5.60 2.92
C ASP A 140 20.71 -4.41 3.66
N GLY A 141 19.76 -3.72 3.02
CA GLY A 141 19.05 -2.59 3.60
C GLY A 141 18.06 -2.98 4.71
N GLU A 142 17.60 -1.99 5.47
CA GLU A 142 16.60 -2.22 6.52
C GLU A 142 15.28 -2.73 5.92
N PRO A 143 14.67 -3.78 6.48
CA PRO A 143 13.40 -4.29 5.97
C PRO A 143 12.25 -3.31 6.23
N VAL A 144 11.48 -3.01 5.19
CA VAL A 144 10.29 -2.15 5.27
C VAL A 144 9.01 -2.98 5.32
N THR A 145 8.01 -2.49 6.06
CA THR A 145 6.69 -3.11 6.15
C THR A 145 5.80 -2.57 5.03
N VAL A 146 5.15 -3.45 4.28
CA VAL A 146 4.28 -3.11 3.15
C VAL A 146 2.89 -3.68 3.37
N LEU A 147 1.86 -2.84 3.30
CA LEU A 147 0.47 -3.24 3.58
C LEU A 147 -0.27 -3.75 2.35
N ASN A 148 0.03 -3.20 1.17
CA ASN A 148 -0.72 -3.41 -0.05
C ASN A 148 0.12 -4.06 -1.14
N ALA A 149 1.14 -3.35 -1.63
CA ALA A 149 1.93 -3.84 -2.76
C ALA A 149 3.28 -3.15 -2.92
N VAL A 150 4.21 -3.88 -3.54
CA VAL A 150 5.43 -3.35 -4.14
C VAL A 150 5.29 -3.39 -5.66
N SER A 151 5.80 -2.36 -6.33
CA SER A 151 5.95 -2.34 -7.78
C SER A 151 7.39 -2.01 -8.19
N VAL A 152 7.86 -2.68 -9.22
CA VAL A 152 9.20 -2.52 -9.81
C VAL A 152 9.04 -2.26 -11.31
N GLY A 153 9.90 -1.42 -11.89
CA GLY A 153 9.90 -1.13 -13.32
C GLY A 153 9.09 0.10 -13.68
N THR A 154 8.62 0.22 -14.92
CA THR A 154 8.10 1.50 -15.46
C THR A 154 6.67 1.86 -15.01
N TYR A 155 6.16 1.20 -13.99
CA TYR A 155 4.78 1.39 -13.54
C TYR A 155 4.55 2.54 -12.54
N PRO A 156 5.51 2.95 -11.68
CA PRO A 156 5.35 4.14 -10.83
C PRO A 156 4.98 5.39 -11.61
N GLN A 157 5.63 5.60 -12.76
CA GLN A 157 5.39 6.72 -13.67
C GLN A 157 3.99 6.70 -14.29
N VAL A 158 3.39 5.51 -14.45
CA VAL A 158 2.06 5.33 -15.04
C VAL A 158 0.94 5.52 -14.00
N ILE A 159 1.19 5.24 -12.72
CA ILE A 159 0.23 5.49 -11.63
C ILE A 159 0.19 6.97 -11.26
N ALA A 160 1.36 7.62 -11.12
CA ALA A 160 1.46 9.02 -10.72
C ALA A 160 0.68 9.96 -11.66
N GLU A 161 0.65 9.66 -12.97
CA GLU A 161 -0.15 10.43 -13.94
C GLU A 161 -1.66 10.16 -13.89
N ARG A 162 -2.10 9.09 -13.22
CA ARG A 162 -3.50 8.62 -13.23
C ARG A 162 -4.33 9.20 -12.08
N GLU A 163 -3.73 9.42 -10.91
CA GLU A 163 -4.46 9.93 -9.74
C GLU A 163 -4.95 11.37 -9.91
N ASP A 164 -4.28 12.17 -10.74
CA ASP A 164 -4.67 13.56 -11.01
C ASP A 164 -5.92 13.73 -11.92
N ARG A 165 -6.41 12.68 -12.61
CA ARG A 165 -7.28 12.88 -13.80
C ARG A 165 -8.39 11.84 -14.05
N MET A 166 -9.18 11.47 -13.05
CA MET A 166 -10.48 10.81 -13.25
C MET A 166 -11.57 11.71 -12.65
N ASP A 167 -12.32 12.53 -13.40
CA ASP A 167 -13.50 12.11 -14.19
C ASP A 167 -13.71 12.84 -15.55
N ASP A 168 -14.57 12.22 -16.38
CA ASP A 168 -15.10 12.55 -17.73
C ASP A 168 -14.41 11.94 -18.97
N MET A 169 -15.23 11.54 -19.95
CA MET A 169 -14.84 10.85 -21.20
C MET A 169 -13.79 11.59 -22.04
N GLY A 170 -13.60 12.91 -21.83
CA GLY A 170 -12.49 13.69 -22.43
C GLY A 170 -11.12 13.40 -21.80
N LYS A 171 -11.06 12.98 -20.53
CA LYS A 171 -9.82 12.61 -19.81
C LYS A 171 -9.33 11.20 -20.14
N TRP A 172 -10.16 10.33 -20.74
CA TRP A 172 -9.74 8.98 -21.14
C TRP A 172 -8.63 8.99 -22.19
N PHE A 173 -8.76 9.84 -23.22
CA PHE A 173 -7.69 10.06 -24.20
C PHE A 173 -6.46 10.73 -23.56
N GLY A 174 -6.67 11.58 -22.55
CA GLY A 174 -5.60 12.19 -21.76
C GLY A 174 -4.80 11.15 -20.97
N GLY A 175 -5.47 10.24 -20.27
CA GLY A 175 -4.84 9.12 -19.55
C GLY A 175 -4.12 8.16 -20.49
N VAL A 176 -4.72 7.82 -21.64
CA VAL A 176 -4.07 6.97 -22.66
C VAL A 176 -2.83 7.65 -23.26
N ALA A 177 -2.89 8.96 -23.54
CA ALA A 177 -1.76 9.72 -24.07
C ALA A 177 -0.64 9.93 -23.03
N ALA A 178 -1.00 10.09 -21.76
CA ALA A 178 -0.08 10.19 -20.62
C ALA A 178 0.65 8.85 -20.42
N THR A 179 -0.11 7.76 -20.25
CA THR A 179 0.44 6.39 -20.22
C THR A 179 1.30 6.07 -21.46
N TRP A 180 0.92 6.56 -22.65
CA TRP A 180 1.76 6.41 -23.85
C TRP A 180 3.07 7.20 -23.79
N ARG A 181 3.08 8.42 -23.24
CA ARG A 181 4.32 9.20 -23.05
C ARG A 181 5.22 8.55 -21.99
N ALA A 182 4.67 8.18 -20.84
CA ALA A 182 5.39 7.45 -19.80
C ALA A 182 6.02 6.15 -20.35
N LEU A 183 5.30 5.43 -21.22
CA LEU A 183 5.79 4.18 -21.84
C LEU A 183 6.70 4.38 -23.06
N ARG A 184 6.71 5.56 -23.68
CA ARG A 184 7.58 5.84 -24.83
C ARG A 184 9.05 5.92 -24.41
N ASP A 185 9.29 6.57 -23.28
CA ASP A 185 10.63 6.81 -22.73
C ASP A 185 10.99 5.76 -21.66
N ALA A 186 10.08 4.83 -21.39
CA ALA A 186 10.26 3.70 -20.49
C ALA A 186 11.40 2.76 -20.92
N THR A 187 12.34 2.55 -20.00
CA THR A 187 13.32 1.47 -20.09
C THR A 187 12.76 0.23 -19.39
N PRO A 188 12.73 -0.95 -20.06
CA PRO A 188 12.48 -2.21 -19.39
C PRO A 188 13.47 -2.46 -18.24
N VAL A 189 13.04 -3.24 -17.26
CA VAL A 189 13.91 -3.78 -16.21
C VAL A 189 14.29 -5.22 -16.56
N VAL A 190 15.53 -5.58 -16.26
CA VAL A 190 15.97 -6.98 -16.27
C VAL A 190 15.76 -7.51 -14.86
N ILE A 191 14.97 -8.58 -14.74
CA ILE A 191 14.83 -9.31 -13.49
C ILE A 191 15.50 -10.68 -13.56
N GLY A 192 16.04 -11.15 -12.44
CA GLY A 192 16.59 -12.50 -12.30
C GLY A 192 15.89 -13.29 -11.20
N ARG A 193 15.50 -14.53 -11.49
CA ARG A 193 14.90 -15.48 -10.54
C ARG A 193 15.36 -16.89 -10.87
N ASP A 194 15.81 -17.65 -9.87
CA ASP A 194 16.24 -19.05 -10.03
C ASP A 194 17.27 -19.27 -11.16
N GLY A 195 18.22 -18.35 -11.29
CA GLY A 195 19.27 -18.37 -12.32
C GLY A 195 18.80 -17.97 -13.73
N ARG A 196 17.52 -17.66 -13.92
CA ARG A 196 16.96 -17.21 -15.21
C ARG A 196 16.75 -15.70 -15.19
N HIS A 197 16.97 -15.06 -16.33
CA HIS A 197 16.77 -13.62 -16.49
C HIS A 197 15.67 -13.33 -17.52
N ALA A 198 14.88 -12.30 -17.26
CA ALA A 198 13.84 -11.83 -18.16
C ALA A 198 13.85 -10.30 -18.26
N LYS A 199 13.58 -9.76 -19.45
CA LYS A 199 13.24 -8.34 -19.61
C LYS A 199 11.75 -8.17 -19.36
N VAL A 200 11.39 -7.26 -18.47
CA VAL A 200 10.03 -7.01 -18.03
C VAL A 200 9.74 -5.52 -18.03
N TRP A 201 8.50 -5.14 -18.25
CA TRP A 201 8.05 -3.76 -18.08
C TRP A 201 7.78 -3.45 -16.63
N SER A 202 7.21 -4.42 -15.90
CA SER A 202 6.94 -4.27 -14.48
C SER A 202 6.83 -5.61 -13.74
N VAL A 203 7.07 -5.54 -12.44
CA VAL A 203 6.72 -6.59 -11.48
C VAL A 203 5.84 -5.97 -10.40
N PHE A 204 4.76 -6.66 -10.04
CA PHE A 204 3.92 -6.32 -8.90
C PHE A 204 3.97 -7.44 -7.90
N VAL A 205 4.15 -7.08 -6.63
CA VAL A 205 4.09 -8.00 -5.51
C VAL A 205 3.01 -7.48 -4.57
N SER A 206 1.82 -8.05 -4.64
CA SER A 206 0.70 -7.65 -3.77
C SER A 206 0.61 -8.55 -2.54
N VAL A 207 0.24 -7.98 -1.39
CA VAL A 207 -0.10 -8.73 -0.19
C VAL A 207 -1.51 -9.30 -0.33
N GLY A 208 -1.64 -10.62 -0.22
CA GLY A 208 -2.88 -11.36 -0.39
C GLY A 208 -3.23 -11.69 -1.85
N ARG A 209 -4.14 -12.65 -2.05
CA ARG A 209 -4.55 -13.06 -3.39
C ARG A 209 -5.44 -12.00 -4.03
N ASN A 210 -5.20 -11.73 -5.32
CA ASN A 210 -6.05 -10.87 -6.13
C ASN A 210 -6.89 -11.67 -7.12
N ALA A 211 -8.00 -11.08 -7.57
CA ALA A 211 -8.84 -11.66 -8.60
C ALA A 211 -8.04 -11.98 -9.88
N PRO A 212 -8.22 -13.18 -10.47
CA PRO A 212 -7.41 -13.65 -11.58
C PRO A 212 -7.55 -12.80 -12.86
N ASP A 213 -8.69 -12.14 -13.05
CA ASP A 213 -9.02 -11.33 -14.23
C ASP A 213 -8.44 -9.90 -14.21
N ARG A 214 -7.76 -9.49 -13.13
CA ARG A 214 -7.25 -8.11 -12.96
C ARG A 214 -5.74 -8.05 -12.97
N VAL A 215 -5.14 -7.54 -14.06
CA VAL A 215 -3.69 -7.57 -14.34
C VAL A 215 -2.79 -6.93 -13.27
N ALA A 216 -3.27 -5.94 -12.50
CA ALA A 216 -2.59 -5.41 -11.32
C ALA A 216 -3.61 -4.70 -10.42
N MET A 217 -3.46 -4.82 -9.10
CA MET A 217 -4.17 -3.98 -8.13
C MET A 217 -3.18 -3.47 -7.09
N MET A 218 -3.20 -2.16 -6.85
CA MET A 218 -2.53 -1.53 -5.71
C MET A 218 -3.34 -1.69 -4.41
N GLN A 219 -4.44 -2.44 -4.47
CA GLN A 219 -5.39 -2.63 -3.39
C GLN A 219 -5.46 -4.11 -3.07
N ARG A 220 -5.35 -4.44 -1.79
CA ARG A 220 -5.56 -5.81 -1.32
C ARG A 220 -7.06 -6.15 -1.27
N GLN A 221 -7.41 -7.37 -1.66
CA GLN A 221 -8.79 -7.88 -1.52
C GLN A 221 -9.04 -8.53 -0.16
N THR A 222 -7.97 -9.01 0.47
CA THR A 222 -8.01 -9.81 1.69
C THR A 222 -7.01 -9.29 2.68
N ILE A 223 -7.32 -9.42 3.97
CA ILE A 223 -6.50 -8.89 5.06
C ILE A 223 -5.72 -9.96 5.84
N HIS A 224 -6.06 -11.23 5.61
CA HIS A 224 -5.54 -12.40 6.33
C HIS A 224 -4.90 -13.45 5.40
N ASP A 225 -4.74 -13.14 4.10
CA ASP A 225 -4.12 -14.08 3.17
C ASP A 225 -2.61 -14.01 3.34
N ASP A 226 -2.04 -15.08 3.88
CA ASP A 226 -0.60 -15.27 4.11
C ASP A 226 0.14 -15.67 2.83
N LEU A 227 -0.08 -14.91 1.76
CA LEU A 227 0.49 -15.12 0.43
C LEU A 227 0.80 -13.78 -0.25
N LEU A 228 1.79 -13.81 -1.14
CA LEU A 228 2.09 -12.78 -2.11
C LEU A 228 1.50 -13.18 -3.47
N ASP A 229 0.78 -12.28 -4.12
CA ASP A 229 0.35 -12.42 -5.51
C ASP A 229 1.30 -11.61 -6.40
N VAL A 230 2.18 -12.31 -7.10
CA VAL A 230 3.25 -11.74 -7.90
C VAL A 230 2.84 -11.76 -9.37
N ARG A 231 2.93 -10.61 -10.03
CA ARG A 231 2.60 -10.46 -11.45
C ARG A 231 3.76 -9.85 -12.20
N ILE A 232 4.26 -10.58 -13.18
CA ILE A 232 5.41 -10.20 -13.98
C ILE A 232 4.94 -9.94 -15.40
N HIS A 233 5.06 -8.69 -15.84
CA HIS A 233 4.70 -8.28 -17.18
C HIS A 233 5.94 -8.30 -18.08
N HIS A 234 6.08 -9.37 -18.86
CA HIS A 234 7.25 -9.61 -19.71
C HIS A 234 7.30 -8.60 -20.86
N ALA A 235 8.50 -8.10 -21.17
CA ALA A 235 8.74 -7.18 -22.27
C ALA A 235 8.86 -7.93 -23.61
N ARG A 236 7.78 -8.60 -24.00
CA ARG A 236 7.65 -9.32 -25.29
C ARG A 236 6.84 -8.48 -26.28
N GLY A 237 7.27 -8.42 -27.54
CA GLY A 237 6.54 -7.70 -28.60
C GLY A 237 6.71 -6.18 -28.61
N SER A 238 5.75 -5.45 -29.19
CA SER A 238 5.84 -3.99 -29.36
C SER A 238 5.36 -3.22 -28.13
N ARG A 239 5.90 -2.02 -27.89
CA ARG A 239 5.49 -1.11 -26.80
C ARG A 239 3.98 -0.86 -26.75
N LEU A 240 3.32 -0.87 -27.91
CA LEU A 240 1.88 -0.68 -28.03
C LEU A 240 1.06 -1.83 -27.38
N ARG A 241 1.60 -3.06 -27.35
CA ARG A 241 1.00 -4.18 -26.60
C ARG A 241 1.23 -4.07 -25.09
N ALA A 242 2.38 -3.55 -24.68
CA ALA A 242 2.68 -3.28 -23.27
C ALA A 242 1.72 -2.22 -22.70
N VAL A 243 1.41 -1.17 -23.45
CA VAL A 243 0.39 -0.17 -23.08
C VAL A 243 -0.99 -0.83 -22.94
N ALA A 244 -1.34 -1.74 -23.84
CA ALA A 244 -2.63 -2.43 -23.82
C ALA A 244 -2.78 -3.40 -22.63
N SER A 245 -1.69 -4.02 -22.14
CA SER A 245 -1.75 -4.90 -20.96
C SER A 245 -2.01 -4.13 -19.66
N LEU A 246 -1.57 -2.86 -19.62
CA LEU A 246 -1.71 -1.95 -18.49
C LEU A 246 -3.05 -1.20 -18.51
N ALA A 247 -3.97 -1.56 -19.40
CA ALA A 247 -5.23 -0.86 -19.56
C ALA A 247 -6.29 -1.41 -18.59
N PHE A 248 -6.47 -0.71 -17.47
CA PHE A 248 -7.35 -1.16 -16.38
C PHE A 248 -8.82 -0.76 -16.59
N GLY A 249 -9.71 -1.75 -16.50
CA GLY A 249 -11.16 -1.56 -16.39
C GLY A 249 -11.95 -2.43 -17.37
N ARG A 250 -13.11 -2.95 -16.92
CA ARG A 250 -13.95 -3.87 -17.72
C ARG A 250 -14.27 -3.35 -19.12
N LYS A 251 -14.53 -2.05 -19.27
CA LYS A 251 -14.80 -1.40 -20.57
C LYS A 251 -13.55 -1.33 -21.45
N THR A 252 -12.40 -0.97 -20.89
CA THR A 252 -11.13 -0.89 -21.62
C THR A 252 -10.66 -2.27 -22.07
N THR A 253 -10.78 -3.28 -21.21
CA THR A 253 -10.51 -4.68 -21.55
C THR A 253 -11.40 -5.17 -22.69
N ALA A 254 -12.69 -4.82 -22.69
CA ALA A 254 -13.62 -5.18 -23.76
C ALA A 254 -13.25 -4.53 -25.11
N ILE A 255 -12.87 -3.25 -25.10
CA ILE A 255 -12.42 -2.54 -26.31
C ILE A 255 -11.13 -3.17 -26.85
N LEU A 256 -10.14 -3.45 -25.99
CA LEU A 256 -8.87 -4.05 -26.42
C LEU A 256 -9.03 -5.46 -26.97
N ARG A 257 -9.96 -6.25 -26.42
CA ARG A 257 -10.35 -7.54 -27.02
C ARG A 257 -10.94 -7.35 -28.40
N ALA A 258 -11.84 -6.37 -28.57
CA ALA A 258 -12.49 -6.10 -29.85
C ALA A 258 -11.48 -5.70 -30.95
N VAL A 259 -10.43 -4.94 -30.60
CA VAL A 259 -9.39 -4.52 -31.55
C VAL A 259 -8.16 -5.45 -31.62
N ARG A 260 -8.21 -6.64 -31.00
CA ARG A 260 -7.10 -7.63 -30.97
C ARG A 260 -5.76 -7.07 -30.46
N LEU A 261 -5.80 -6.07 -29.59
CA LEU A 261 -4.62 -5.50 -28.94
C LEU A 261 -4.36 -6.10 -27.55
N MET A 262 -5.17 -7.05 -27.11
CA MET A 262 -4.89 -7.76 -25.86
C MET A 262 -3.57 -8.52 -25.98
N PRO A 263 -2.68 -8.41 -24.98
CA PRO A 263 -1.54 -9.30 -24.87
C PRO A 263 -2.06 -10.74 -24.74
N PRO A 264 -1.43 -11.72 -25.38
CA PRO A 264 -1.67 -13.11 -25.05
C PRO A 264 -1.37 -13.35 -23.56
N ASP A 265 -2.09 -14.29 -22.92
CA ASP A 265 -1.89 -14.68 -21.51
C ASP A 265 -0.43 -15.07 -21.19
N SER A 266 0.39 -15.35 -22.21
CA SER A 266 1.84 -15.62 -22.12
C SER A 266 2.70 -14.41 -21.73
N ASP A 267 2.17 -13.18 -21.80
CA ASP A 267 2.93 -11.95 -21.53
C ASP A 267 2.85 -11.53 -20.06
N VAL A 268 1.89 -12.08 -19.29
CA VAL A 268 1.75 -11.86 -17.85
C VAL A 268 1.91 -13.18 -17.11
N GLU A 269 3.04 -13.35 -16.44
CA GLU A 269 3.27 -14.47 -15.53
C GLU A 269 2.67 -14.12 -14.16
N ARG A 270 1.94 -15.06 -13.56
CA ARG A 270 1.40 -14.95 -12.21
C ARG A 270 1.97 -16.05 -11.31
N LEU A 271 2.47 -15.66 -10.14
CA LEU A 271 2.93 -16.56 -9.11
C LEU A 271 2.18 -16.24 -7.81
N VAL A 272 1.84 -17.27 -7.04
CA VAL A 272 1.28 -17.09 -5.70
C VAL A 272 2.19 -17.84 -4.72
N VAL A 273 2.98 -17.08 -3.97
CA VAL A 273 4.10 -17.59 -3.17
C VAL A 273 4.09 -16.95 -1.78
N ARG A 274 4.87 -17.49 -0.83
CA ARG A 274 5.06 -16.84 0.49
C ARG A 274 6.27 -15.93 0.53
N GLU A 275 7.25 -16.21 -0.32
CA GLU A 275 8.50 -15.49 -0.44
C GLU A 275 8.86 -15.35 -1.91
N LEU A 276 9.46 -14.21 -2.24
CA LEU A 276 9.97 -13.90 -3.56
C LEU A 276 11.35 -13.24 -3.40
N THR A 277 12.32 -13.74 -4.16
CA THR A 277 13.62 -13.07 -4.32
C THR A 277 13.84 -12.79 -5.80
N LEU A 278 14.15 -11.53 -6.12
CA LEU A 278 14.39 -11.07 -7.48
C LEU A 278 15.62 -10.19 -7.53
N SER A 279 16.59 -10.50 -8.40
CA SER A 279 17.53 -9.46 -8.81
C SER A 279 16.84 -8.51 -9.79
N VAL A 280 17.10 -7.22 -9.68
CA VAL A 280 16.48 -6.16 -10.48
C VAL A 280 17.58 -5.25 -10.99
N ARG A 281 17.55 -4.91 -12.28
CA ARG A 281 18.44 -3.91 -12.87
C ARG A 281 17.78 -3.21 -14.04
N ALA A 282 17.89 -1.88 -14.14
CA ALA A 282 17.48 -1.14 -15.33
C ALA A 282 18.23 -1.65 -16.58
N ALA A 283 17.52 -1.88 -17.70
CA ALA A 283 18.13 -2.48 -18.89
C ALA A 283 19.13 -1.54 -19.62
N ASP A 284 19.03 -0.23 -19.40
CA ASP A 284 19.96 0.78 -19.89
C ASP A 284 21.14 1.04 -18.94
N GLY A 285 21.15 0.39 -17.77
CA GLY A 285 22.18 0.60 -16.74
C GLY A 285 21.98 1.84 -15.88
N GLY A 286 20.83 2.51 -15.97
CA GLY A 286 20.43 3.59 -15.06
C GLY A 286 20.08 3.12 -13.64
N PRO A 287 19.66 4.04 -12.77
CA PRO A 287 19.19 3.71 -11.43
C PRO A 287 17.97 2.79 -11.50
N SER A 288 17.85 1.93 -10.49
CA SER A 288 16.71 1.01 -10.38
C SER A 288 15.84 1.47 -9.21
N ILE A 289 14.53 1.58 -9.44
CA ILE A 289 13.58 2.11 -8.46
C ILE A 289 12.56 1.03 -8.13
N TYR A 290 12.14 0.97 -6.87
CA TYR A 290 10.89 0.32 -6.50
C TYR A 290 10.01 1.26 -5.71
N VAL A 291 8.70 1.03 -5.80
CA VAL A 291 7.69 1.76 -5.03
C VAL A 291 6.92 0.80 -4.17
N HIS A 292 6.73 1.15 -2.91
CA HIS A 292 5.86 0.39 -2.01
C HIS A 292 4.71 1.25 -1.47
N ASP A 293 3.54 0.62 -1.33
CA ASP A 293 2.27 1.23 -0.91
C ASP A 293 1.84 2.48 -1.71
N GLY A 294 2.40 2.67 -2.91
CA GLY A 294 2.03 3.72 -3.86
C GLY A 294 2.65 5.10 -3.61
N GLU A 295 3.42 5.26 -2.54
CA GLU A 295 3.81 6.59 -2.03
C GLU A 295 5.31 6.71 -1.69
N LEU A 296 6.00 5.57 -1.57
CA LEU A 296 7.39 5.53 -1.10
C LEU A 296 8.28 4.97 -2.20
N GLU A 297 9.10 5.86 -2.77
CA GLU A 297 10.10 5.57 -3.80
C GLU A 297 11.46 5.31 -3.16
N GLU A 298 12.06 4.19 -3.51
CA GLU A 298 13.40 3.80 -3.08
C GLU A 298 14.29 3.67 -4.33
N GLU A 299 15.35 4.48 -4.39
CA GLU A 299 16.29 4.51 -5.51
C GLU A 299 17.59 3.81 -5.14
N THR A 300 18.02 2.86 -5.97
CA THR A 300 19.32 2.22 -5.84
C THR A 300 20.25 2.61 -7.00
N PRO A 301 21.49 3.06 -6.74
CA PRO A 301 22.45 3.48 -7.79
C PRO A 301 22.87 2.36 -8.75
N ARG A 302 22.64 1.11 -8.36
CA ARG A 302 22.92 -0.11 -9.14
C ARG A 302 21.68 -1.00 -9.11
N GLY A 303 21.70 -2.09 -9.88
CA GLY A 303 20.73 -3.16 -9.65
C GLY A 303 20.84 -3.72 -8.23
N TYR A 304 19.74 -4.25 -7.72
CA TYR A 304 19.56 -4.72 -6.34
C TYR A 304 18.91 -6.10 -6.30
N VAL A 305 19.00 -6.79 -5.17
CA VAL A 305 18.22 -7.98 -4.87
C VAL A 305 17.04 -7.59 -3.98
N LEU A 306 15.83 -7.69 -4.53
CA LEU A 306 14.59 -7.49 -3.79
C LEU A 306 14.16 -8.81 -3.16
N ARG A 307 14.00 -8.82 -1.84
CA ARG A 307 13.40 -9.91 -1.09
C ARG A 307 12.07 -9.45 -0.52
N CYS A 308 11.00 -10.17 -0.84
CA CYS A 308 9.67 -9.95 -0.30
C CYS A 308 9.20 -11.20 0.44
N ILE A 309 8.76 -11.06 1.68
CA ILE A 309 8.28 -12.16 2.52
C ILE A 309 6.94 -11.77 3.10
N VAL A 310 5.94 -12.64 3.02
CA VAL A 310 4.67 -12.43 3.73
C VAL A 310 4.85 -12.71 5.22
N VAL A 311 4.33 -11.83 6.05
CA VAL A 311 4.36 -11.92 7.51
C VAL A 311 2.91 -12.08 8.01
N PRO A 312 2.50 -13.31 8.39
CA PRO A 312 1.19 -13.56 9.00
C PRO A 312 1.05 -12.81 10.33
N GLU A 313 -0.16 -12.29 10.60
CA GLU A 313 -0.47 -11.54 11.83
C GLU A 313 0.57 -10.43 12.16
N ALA A 314 1.19 -9.82 11.13
CA ALA A 314 2.26 -8.84 11.27
C ALA A 314 1.89 -7.63 12.12
N LEU A 315 0.61 -7.28 12.14
CA LEU A 315 0.06 -6.14 12.87
C LEU A 315 -1.20 -6.55 13.61
N ARG A 316 -1.48 -5.87 14.72
CA ARG A 316 -2.79 -5.88 15.36
C ARG A 316 -3.42 -4.52 15.14
N VAL A 317 -4.60 -4.47 14.53
CA VAL A 317 -5.28 -3.22 14.18
C VAL A 317 -6.59 -3.14 14.93
N TYR A 318 -6.87 -2.00 15.56
CA TYR A 318 -8.20 -1.70 16.10
C TYR A 318 -9.17 -1.52 14.95
N ALA A 319 -10.17 -2.38 14.90
CA ALA A 319 -11.17 -2.41 13.83
C ALA A 319 -12.39 -3.19 14.31
N PRO A 320 -13.60 -2.87 13.81
CA PRO A 320 -14.83 -3.56 14.18
C PRO A 320 -14.66 -5.07 14.00
N GLY A 321 -15.13 -5.84 14.98
CA GLY A 321 -15.30 -7.26 14.78
C GLY A 321 -16.20 -7.51 13.56
N ALA A 322 -15.87 -8.51 12.73
CA ALA A 322 -16.76 -8.91 11.64
C ALA A 322 -18.19 -9.03 12.19
N ALA A 323 -19.13 -8.29 11.60
CA ALA A 323 -20.48 -8.12 12.12
C ALA A 323 -21.01 -9.46 12.63
N ARG A 324 -21.39 -9.50 13.91
CA ARG A 324 -22.12 -10.65 14.46
C ARG A 324 -23.45 -10.69 13.72
N GLU A 325 -23.55 -11.54 12.71
CA GLU A 325 -24.85 -11.99 12.17
C GLU A 325 -25.67 -12.67 13.25
#